data_AF-A0A3D0VUG3-F1
#
_entry.id   AF-A0A3D0VUG3-F1
#
_cell.length_a   1.000
_cell.length_b   1.000
_cell.length_c   1.000
_cell.angle_alpha   90.00
_cell.angle_beta   90.00
_cell.angle_gamma   90.00
#
_symmetry.space_group_name_H-M   'P 1'
#
loop_
_entity.id
_entity.type
_entity.pdbx_description
1 polymer ?
#
loop_
_entity_poly.entity_id
_entity_poly.type
_entity_poly.pdbx_seq_one_letter_code
_entity_poly.pdbx_strand_id
1 'polypeptide(L)'
;MRIIIKISGEFLNNEDIISRTAFIINDLFNKGHKIGVVIGGGNLVRGRDHSDKRSEFDIIGMYSTVINGLVLKMMINNSKIINSFSLAMLDDAKKEEIENSILIFTGGLGVPYFSTDTAAVVRALDIGADLILKSTKVDGVYDRDPSIEGAKKYDKLTYGEVLSNRLNAIDLTAASLALTHNKKMVIFDGTNPDNIYKAIEEEIGTVIEA
;
A
#
# COMPACT_ATOMS: atom_id res chain seq x y z
N MET A 1 1.78 -15.92 7.94
CA MET A 1 2.25 -14.52 8.07
C MET A 1 1.10 -13.57 7.79
N ARG A 2 1.03 -12.43 8.49
CA ARG A 2 0.08 -11.34 8.23
C ARG A 2 0.76 -10.26 7.38
N ILE A 3 0.13 -9.88 6.27
CA ILE A 3 0.75 -9.03 5.24
C ILE A 3 -0.17 -7.86 4.92
N ILE A 4 0.39 -6.65 4.84
CA ILE A 4 -0.24 -5.51 4.17
C ILE A 4 0.32 -5.39 2.77
N ILE A 5 -0.55 -5.39 1.76
CA ILE A 5 -0.19 -5.10 0.38
C ILE A 5 -0.74 -3.71 0.04
N LYS A 6 0.15 -2.72 -0.05
CA LYS A 6 -0.20 -1.38 -0.49
C LYS A 6 -0.07 -1.29 -2.01
N ILE A 7 -1.21 -1.07 -2.66
CA ILE A 7 -1.32 -0.94 -4.11
C ILE A 7 -1.49 0.53 -4.48
N SER A 8 -0.64 1.06 -5.36
CA SER A 8 -0.86 2.38 -5.94
C SER A 8 -2.12 2.39 -6.80
N GLY A 9 -3.00 3.38 -6.61
CA GLY A 9 -4.21 3.53 -7.43
C GLY A 9 -3.93 3.65 -8.92
N GLU A 10 -2.72 4.09 -9.27
CA GLU A 10 -2.24 4.20 -10.65
C GLU A 10 -2.30 2.88 -11.44
N PHE A 11 -2.24 1.74 -10.75
CA PHE A 11 -2.31 0.41 -11.34
C PHE A 11 -3.76 -0.03 -11.63
N LEU A 12 -4.75 0.67 -11.05
CA LEU A 12 -6.17 0.32 -11.15
C LEU A 12 -6.88 0.93 -12.36
N ASN A 13 -6.10 1.38 -13.35
CA ASN A 13 -6.61 1.75 -14.67
C ASN A 13 -6.38 0.64 -15.72
N ASN A 14 -5.73 -0.46 -15.34
CA ASN A 14 -5.43 -1.58 -16.23
C ASN A 14 -6.09 -2.85 -15.70
N GLU A 15 -7.07 -3.36 -16.45
CA GLU A 15 -7.89 -4.51 -16.05
C GLU A 15 -7.07 -5.79 -15.89
N ASP A 16 -6.03 -6.00 -16.70
CA ASP A 16 -5.14 -7.16 -16.59
C ASP A 16 -4.34 -7.12 -15.29
N ILE A 17 -3.83 -5.94 -14.93
CA ILE A 17 -3.10 -5.74 -13.66
C ILE A 17 -4.03 -5.96 -12.47
N ILE A 18 -5.26 -5.45 -12.51
CA ILE A 18 -6.27 -5.64 -11.46
C ILE A 18 -6.59 -7.13 -11.30
N SER A 19 -6.92 -7.79 -12.40
CA SER A 19 -7.33 -9.20 -12.42
C SER A 19 -6.20 -10.11 -11.94
N ARG A 20 -4.97 -9.88 -12.41
CA ARG A 20 -3.80 -10.64 -11.96
C ARG A 20 -3.48 -10.39 -10.49
N THR A 21 -3.58 -9.14 -10.03
CA THR A 21 -3.36 -8.80 -8.61
C THR A 21 -4.39 -9.48 -7.71
N ALA A 22 -5.67 -9.45 -8.10
CA ALA A 22 -6.74 -10.11 -7.36
C ALA A 22 -6.54 -11.63 -7.30
N PHE A 23 -6.13 -12.26 -8.41
CA PHE A 23 -5.77 -13.68 -8.45
C PHE A 23 -4.65 -14.01 -7.45
N ILE A 24 -3.57 -13.22 -7.42
CA ILE A 24 -2.44 -13.44 -6.51
C ILE A 24 -2.88 -13.28 -5.05
N ILE A 25 -3.69 -12.28 -4.74
CA ILE A 25 -4.20 -12.07 -3.38
C ILE A 25 -5.06 -13.28 -2.94
N ASN A 26 -5.94 -13.78 -3.81
CA ASN A 26 -6.73 -14.98 -3.52
C ASN A 26 -5.83 -16.22 -3.30
N ASP A 27 -4.81 -16.42 -4.14
CA ASP A 27 -3.87 -17.55 -4.02
C ASP A 27 -3.09 -17.50 -2.71
N LEU A 28 -2.54 -16.35 -2.35
CA LEU A 28 -1.82 -16.15 -1.08
C LEU A 28 -2.74 -16.38 0.13
N PHE A 29 -4.00 -15.93 0.07
CA PHE A 29 -4.96 -16.20 1.13
C PHE A 29 -5.25 -17.70 1.28
N ASN A 30 -5.42 -18.41 0.16
CA ASN A 30 -5.62 -19.87 0.13
C ASN A 30 -4.39 -20.64 0.65
N LYS A 31 -3.19 -20.08 0.49
CA LYS A 31 -1.93 -20.59 1.09
C LYS A 31 -1.80 -20.31 2.59
N GLY A 32 -2.80 -19.67 3.20
CA GLY A 32 -2.87 -19.44 4.65
C GLY A 32 -2.31 -18.11 5.13
N HIS A 33 -1.92 -17.20 4.21
CA HIS A 33 -1.57 -15.83 4.58
C HIS A 33 -2.81 -15.04 5.00
N LYS A 34 -2.64 -14.12 5.96
CA LYS A 34 -3.69 -13.17 6.35
C LYS A 34 -3.40 -11.84 5.67
N ILE A 35 -4.30 -11.38 4.83
CA ILE A 35 -4.00 -10.30 3.88
C ILE A 35 -4.87 -9.09 4.16
N GLY A 36 -4.22 -7.96 4.37
CA GLY A 36 -4.82 -6.65 4.25
C GLY A 36 -4.31 -5.96 2.99
N VAL A 37 -5.18 -5.24 2.30
CA VAL A 37 -4.87 -4.50 1.08
C VAL A 37 -5.18 -3.03 1.33
N VAL A 38 -4.22 -2.14 1.05
CA VAL A 38 -4.39 -0.69 1.18
C VAL A 38 -4.27 -0.09 -0.20
N ILE A 39 -5.26 0.68 -0.64
CA ILE A 39 -5.36 1.11 -2.03
C ILE A 39 -5.22 2.62 -2.13
N GLY A 40 -4.37 3.09 -3.05
CA GLY A 40 -4.25 4.51 -3.38
C GLY A 40 -5.40 5.00 -4.27
N GLY A 41 -5.68 6.30 -4.24
CA GLY A 41 -6.71 6.96 -5.07
C GLY A 41 -6.16 7.73 -6.27
N GLY A 42 -4.85 7.65 -6.50
CA GLY A 42 -4.14 8.56 -7.40
C GLY A 42 -4.64 8.56 -8.84
N ASN A 43 -5.16 7.44 -9.35
CA ASN A 43 -5.72 7.34 -10.70
C ASN A 43 -6.93 8.25 -10.97
N LEU A 44 -7.76 8.53 -9.95
CA LEU A 44 -8.99 9.32 -10.09
C LEU A 44 -8.80 10.80 -9.72
N VAL A 45 -7.65 11.15 -9.11
CA VAL A 45 -7.37 12.50 -8.59
C VAL A 45 -6.21 13.19 -9.33
N ARG A 46 -5.59 12.56 -10.35
CA ARG A 46 -4.45 13.13 -11.10
C ARG A 46 -4.75 14.52 -11.67
N GLY A 47 -3.69 15.35 -11.76
CA GLY A 47 -3.68 16.61 -12.50
C GLY A 47 -4.12 17.86 -11.73
N ARG A 48 -4.14 17.82 -10.40
CA ARG A 48 -4.65 18.93 -9.59
C ARG A 48 -3.65 19.32 -8.51
N ASP A 49 -2.65 20.12 -8.90
CA ASP A 49 -1.76 20.79 -7.95
C ASP A 49 -2.49 22.03 -7.39
N HIS A 50 -3.14 21.85 -6.25
CA HIS A 50 -3.86 22.92 -5.56
C HIS A 50 -3.44 22.91 -4.09
N SER A 51 -2.27 23.46 -3.80
CA SER A 51 -1.78 23.68 -2.43
C SER A 51 -2.84 24.30 -1.53
N ASP A 52 -3.63 25.23 -2.08
CA ASP A 52 -4.58 26.05 -1.35
C ASP A 52 -5.86 25.30 -0.96
N LYS A 53 -6.13 24.15 -1.59
CA LYS A 53 -7.30 23.28 -1.34
C LYS A 53 -6.89 21.86 -0.98
N ARG A 54 -5.73 21.74 -0.35
CA ARG A 54 -5.12 20.43 -0.08
C ARG A 54 -6.07 19.51 0.69
N SER A 55 -6.78 20.04 1.69
CA SER A 55 -7.73 19.29 2.51
C SER A 55 -8.85 18.66 1.67
N GLU A 56 -9.47 19.44 0.79
CA GLU A 56 -10.55 19.00 -0.09
C GLU A 56 -10.06 17.96 -1.10
N PHE A 57 -8.85 18.12 -1.62
CA PHE A 57 -8.25 17.14 -2.52
C PHE A 57 -7.91 15.82 -1.84
N ASP A 58 -7.45 15.85 -0.59
CA ASP A 58 -7.24 14.65 0.19
C ASP A 58 -8.59 13.93 0.46
N ILE A 59 -9.67 14.68 0.71
CA ILE A 59 -11.03 14.11 0.83
C ILE A 59 -11.44 13.41 -0.49
N ILE A 60 -11.26 14.06 -1.63
CA ILE A 60 -11.52 13.44 -2.95
C ILE A 60 -10.66 12.18 -3.13
N GLY A 61 -9.39 12.24 -2.72
CA GLY A 61 -8.47 11.10 -2.68
C GLY A 61 -9.01 9.95 -1.85
N MET A 62 -9.50 10.22 -0.64
CA MET A 62 -10.11 9.22 0.24
C MET A 62 -11.31 8.53 -0.41
N TYR A 63 -12.25 9.27 -1.00
CA TYR A 63 -13.36 8.68 -1.75
C TYR A 63 -12.89 7.88 -2.97
N SER A 64 -11.84 8.33 -3.65
CA SER A 64 -11.25 7.59 -4.78
C SER A 64 -10.71 6.22 -4.36
N THR A 65 -10.13 6.11 -3.16
CA THR A 65 -9.74 4.80 -2.62
C THR A 65 -10.94 3.87 -2.37
N VAL A 66 -12.11 4.42 -2.02
CA VAL A 66 -13.34 3.63 -1.82
C VAL A 66 -13.82 3.04 -3.14
N ILE A 67 -13.86 3.86 -4.21
CA ILE A 67 -14.22 3.41 -5.56
C ILE A 67 -13.28 2.28 -6.01
N ASN A 68 -11.98 2.52 -5.88
CA ASN A 68 -10.96 1.53 -6.23
C ASN A 68 -11.07 0.24 -5.41
N GLY A 69 -11.37 0.34 -4.11
CA GLY A 69 -11.58 -0.81 -3.24
C GLY A 69 -12.81 -1.62 -3.61
N LEU A 70 -13.88 -0.97 -4.06
CA LEU A 70 -15.06 -1.66 -4.59
C LEU A 70 -14.75 -2.43 -5.87
N VAL A 71 -14.01 -1.82 -6.80
CA VAL A 71 -13.55 -2.51 -8.02
C VAL A 71 -12.73 -3.76 -7.67
N LEU A 72 -11.78 -3.63 -6.75
CA LEU A 72 -10.96 -4.77 -6.34
C LEU A 72 -11.78 -5.85 -5.61
N LYS A 73 -12.73 -5.46 -4.76
CA LYS A 73 -13.64 -6.38 -4.05
C LYS A 73 -14.42 -7.27 -5.01
N MET A 74 -14.79 -6.78 -6.20
CA MET A 74 -15.50 -7.58 -7.20
C MET A 74 -14.67 -8.76 -7.73
N MET A 75 -13.33 -8.67 -7.64
CA MET A 75 -12.40 -9.69 -8.17
C MET A 75 -11.77 -10.57 -7.07
N ILE A 76 -11.87 -10.16 -5.80
CA ILE A 76 -11.30 -10.88 -4.66
C ILE A 76 -12.41 -11.63 -3.92
N ASN A 77 -12.26 -12.96 -3.84
CA ASN A 77 -13.19 -13.81 -3.13
C ASN A 77 -13.04 -13.60 -1.62
N ASN A 78 -14.14 -13.70 -0.87
CA ASN A 78 -14.11 -13.66 0.59
C ASN A 78 -13.40 -12.39 1.14
N SER A 79 -13.72 -11.24 0.54
CA SER A 79 -13.14 -9.94 0.90
C SER A 79 -14.15 -9.00 1.54
N LYS A 80 -13.66 -8.15 2.43
CA LYS A 80 -14.44 -7.13 3.14
C LYS A 80 -13.78 -5.77 2.99
N ILE A 81 -14.59 -4.72 2.85
CA ILE A 81 -14.07 -3.35 2.83
C ILE A 81 -14.07 -2.83 4.26
N ILE A 82 -12.97 -2.19 4.65
CA ILE A 82 -12.83 -1.43 5.89
C ILE A 82 -12.63 0.02 5.51
N ASN A 83 -13.64 0.87 5.71
CA ASN A 83 -13.49 2.29 5.44
C ASN A 83 -13.05 3.06 6.68
N SER A 84 -12.29 4.12 6.50
CA SER A 84 -11.76 4.93 7.62
C SER A 84 -12.75 5.97 8.16
N PHE A 85 -13.92 6.10 7.52
CA PHE A 85 -15.02 6.97 7.93
C PHE A 85 -16.35 6.26 7.65
N SER A 86 -17.43 6.68 8.31
CA SER A 86 -18.73 6.04 8.11
C SER A 86 -19.26 6.28 6.70
N LEU A 87 -19.63 5.20 6.02
CA LEU A 87 -20.35 5.23 4.75
C LEU A 87 -21.54 4.28 4.86
N ALA A 88 -22.74 4.80 4.55
CA ALA A 88 -23.91 3.95 4.47
C ALA A 88 -23.66 2.81 3.46
N MET A 89 -23.99 1.58 3.84
CA MET A 89 -23.82 0.34 3.04
C MET A 89 -22.41 -0.26 2.98
N LEU A 90 -21.41 0.28 3.69
CA LEU A 90 -20.13 -0.40 3.90
C LEU A 90 -20.02 -0.89 5.34
N ASP A 91 -19.61 -2.14 5.51
CA ASP A 91 -19.44 -2.77 6.83
C ASP A 91 -18.18 -2.24 7.54
N ASP A 92 -18.25 -2.14 8.87
CA ASP A 92 -17.09 -1.92 9.73
C ASP A 92 -16.54 -3.29 10.20
N ALA A 93 -15.56 -3.82 9.49
CA ALA A 93 -15.01 -5.13 9.82
C ALA A 93 -13.83 -5.08 10.83
N LYS A 94 -13.72 -6.11 11.69
CA LYS A 94 -12.83 -6.16 12.87
C LYS A 94 -11.57 -7.02 12.64
N LYS A 95 -10.61 -6.97 13.59
CA LYS A 95 -9.36 -7.76 13.52
C LYS A 95 -9.59 -9.26 13.38
N GLU A 96 -10.55 -9.84 14.11
CA GLU A 96 -10.90 -11.26 14.00
C GLU A 96 -11.34 -11.66 12.59
N GLU A 97 -11.76 -10.70 11.77
CA GLU A 97 -12.18 -10.95 10.41
C GLU A 97 -11.02 -11.14 9.47
N ILE A 98 -9.81 -10.63 9.76
CA ILE A 98 -8.63 -10.91 8.93
C ILE A 98 -8.24 -12.38 8.97
N GLU A 99 -8.63 -13.09 10.04
CA GLU A 99 -8.37 -14.52 10.15
C GLU A 99 -9.18 -15.31 9.12
N ASN A 100 -10.33 -14.77 8.70
CA ASN A 100 -11.32 -15.45 7.88
C ASN A 100 -11.61 -14.75 6.56
N SER A 101 -11.05 -13.57 6.30
CA SER A 101 -11.33 -12.78 5.10
C SER A 101 -10.16 -11.88 4.72
N ILE A 102 -10.12 -11.49 3.45
CA ILE A 102 -9.17 -10.49 2.95
C ILE A 102 -9.75 -9.10 3.25
N LEU A 103 -8.99 -8.26 3.94
CA LEU A 103 -9.45 -6.92 4.31
C LEU A 103 -8.95 -5.89 3.29
N ILE A 104 -9.87 -5.12 2.69
CA ILE A 104 -9.57 -4.03 1.76
C ILE A 104 -9.79 -2.72 2.49
N PHE A 105 -8.70 -2.07 2.89
CA PHE A 105 -8.71 -0.79 3.59
C PHE A 105 -8.87 0.38 2.61
N THR A 106 -9.90 1.18 2.85
CA THR A 106 -10.24 2.37 2.08
C THR A 106 -10.40 3.58 2.99
N GLY A 107 -10.49 4.76 2.38
CA GLY A 107 -10.60 6.04 3.06
C GLY A 107 -9.29 6.54 3.69
N GLY A 108 -8.14 5.93 3.39
CA GLY A 108 -6.85 6.34 3.94
C GLY A 108 -6.81 6.23 5.47
N LEU A 109 -6.63 7.37 6.15
CA LEU A 109 -6.76 7.49 7.60
C LEU A 109 -8.06 8.18 8.04
N GLY A 110 -8.94 8.55 7.09
CA GLY A 110 -10.15 9.33 7.37
C GLY A 110 -9.90 10.81 7.68
N VAL A 111 -8.65 11.25 7.62
CA VAL A 111 -8.23 12.64 7.87
C VAL A 111 -7.27 13.12 6.76
N PRO A 112 -7.38 14.40 6.31
CA PRO A 112 -6.46 14.98 5.34
C PRO A 112 -4.99 15.03 5.81
N TYR A 113 -4.09 15.40 4.89
CA TYR A 113 -2.64 15.58 5.08
C TYR A 113 -1.80 14.31 5.24
N PHE A 114 -2.44 13.14 5.26
CA PHE A 114 -1.74 11.86 5.36
C PHE A 114 -1.72 11.11 4.04
N SER A 115 -0.61 10.42 3.78
CA SER A 115 -0.45 9.62 2.58
C SER A 115 -1.11 8.24 2.74
N THR A 116 -1.27 7.55 1.63
CA THR A 116 -1.70 6.13 1.64
C THR A 116 -0.60 5.19 2.15
N ASP A 117 0.67 5.62 2.14
CA ASP A 117 1.76 4.86 2.76
C ASP A 117 1.67 4.96 4.30
N THR A 118 1.35 6.15 4.84
CA THR A 118 1.07 6.29 6.28
C THR A 118 -0.11 5.42 6.70
N ALA A 119 -1.18 5.43 5.89
CA ALA A 119 -2.33 4.54 6.11
C ALA A 119 -1.91 3.06 6.11
N ALA A 120 -1.04 2.65 5.19
CA ALA A 120 -0.57 1.26 5.15
C ALA A 120 0.19 0.85 6.41
N VAL A 121 1.03 1.73 6.95
CA VAL A 121 1.73 1.46 8.22
C VAL A 121 0.76 1.39 9.39
N VAL A 122 -0.20 2.31 9.49
CA VAL A 122 -1.24 2.27 10.55
C VAL A 122 -2.06 0.97 10.46
N ARG A 123 -2.51 0.59 9.26
CA ARG A 123 -3.27 -0.65 9.07
C ARG A 123 -2.42 -1.89 9.35
N ALA A 124 -1.13 -1.87 9.06
CA ALA A 124 -0.19 -2.92 9.46
C ALA A 124 -0.12 -3.06 10.99
N LEU A 125 -0.14 -1.95 11.72
CA LEU A 125 -0.19 -1.98 13.20
C LEU A 125 -1.54 -2.52 13.70
N ASP A 126 -2.64 -2.08 13.11
CA ASP A 126 -3.99 -2.54 13.47
C ASP A 126 -4.10 -4.06 13.38
N ILE A 127 -3.68 -4.65 12.27
CA ILE A 127 -3.84 -6.11 12.08
C ILE A 127 -2.67 -6.93 12.63
N GLY A 128 -1.65 -6.28 13.20
CA GLY A 128 -0.42 -6.97 13.62
C GLY A 128 0.31 -7.63 12.45
N ALA A 129 0.44 -6.92 11.33
CA ALA A 129 1.16 -7.39 10.15
C ALA A 129 2.65 -7.53 10.44
N ASP A 130 3.23 -8.60 9.89
CA ASP A 130 4.65 -8.93 9.93
C ASP A 130 5.41 -8.20 8.82
N LEU A 131 4.74 -7.99 7.66
CA LEU A 131 5.35 -7.44 6.45
C LEU A 131 4.42 -6.44 5.74
N ILE A 132 5.00 -5.35 5.25
CA ILE A 132 4.34 -4.37 4.38
C ILE A 132 4.97 -4.44 2.98
N LEU A 133 4.19 -4.82 1.99
CA LEU A 133 4.58 -4.78 0.59
C LEU A 133 4.08 -3.47 -0.02
N LYS A 134 4.99 -2.59 -0.45
CA LYS A 134 4.64 -1.33 -1.10
C LYS A 134 4.97 -1.40 -2.58
N SER A 135 3.94 -1.46 -3.41
CA SER A 135 4.12 -1.44 -4.86
C SER A 135 4.33 0.00 -5.37
N THR A 136 5.29 0.15 -6.27
CA THR A 136 5.62 1.42 -6.93
C THR A 136 5.94 1.19 -8.42
N LYS A 137 6.14 2.24 -9.20
CA LYS A 137 6.49 2.16 -10.64
C LYS A 137 7.96 1.87 -10.91
N VAL A 138 8.78 1.88 -9.87
CA VAL A 138 10.21 1.59 -9.90
C VAL A 138 10.47 0.32 -9.11
N ASP A 139 11.57 -0.34 -9.38
CA ASP A 139 11.86 -1.67 -8.83
C ASP A 139 12.52 -1.64 -7.44
N GLY A 140 12.61 -0.49 -6.79
CA GLY A 140 13.16 -0.34 -5.44
C GLY A 140 13.43 1.11 -5.05
N VAL A 141 14.25 1.29 -4.03
CA VAL A 141 14.76 2.58 -3.57
C VAL A 141 16.12 2.85 -4.17
N TYR A 142 16.33 4.08 -4.62
CA TYR A 142 17.56 4.53 -5.26
C TYR A 142 18.20 5.69 -4.49
N ASP A 143 19.50 5.87 -4.66
CA ASP A 143 20.27 6.98 -4.09
C ASP A 143 19.86 8.35 -4.68
N ARG A 144 19.26 8.34 -5.87
CA ARG A 144 18.73 9.50 -6.60
C ARG A 144 17.58 9.06 -7.52
N ASP A 145 17.03 9.98 -8.29
CA ASP A 145 16.01 9.64 -9.29
C ASP A 145 16.55 8.56 -10.27
N PRO A 146 15.87 7.41 -10.42
CA PRO A 146 16.34 6.30 -11.26
C PRO A 146 16.35 6.62 -12.76
N SER A 147 15.72 7.72 -13.18
CA SER A 147 15.83 8.23 -14.56
C SER A 147 17.18 8.90 -14.85
N ILE A 148 17.95 9.22 -13.81
CA ILE A 148 19.29 9.81 -13.93
C ILE A 148 20.32 8.70 -14.13
N GLU A 149 21.19 8.87 -15.13
CA GLU A 149 22.26 7.92 -15.41
C GLU A 149 23.16 7.69 -14.18
N GLY A 150 23.46 6.42 -13.89
CA GLY A 150 24.30 6.02 -12.76
C GLY A 150 23.58 5.98 -11.40
N ALA A 151 22.25 6.16 -11.35
CA ALA A 151 21.48 5.92 -10.14
C ALA A 151 21.67 4.48 -9.62
N LYS A 152 21.87 4.35 -8.31
CA LYS A 152 22.16 3.07 -7.66
C LYS A 152 20.98 2.65 -6.79
N LYS A 153 20.49 1.44 -7.06
CA LYS A 153 19.45 0.80 -6.25
C LYS A 153 20.06 0.22 -4.97
N TYR A 154 19.32 0.35 -3.87
CA TYR A 154 19.63 -0.34 -2.62
C TYR A 154 18.90 -1.68 -2.56
N ASP A 155 19.58 -2.74 -2.11
CA ASP A 155 18.91 -4.02 -1.81
C ASP A 155 18.28 -4.01 -0.42
N LYS A 156 18.96 -3.38 0.54
CA LYS A 156 18.53 -3.24 1.94
C LYS A 156 18.81 -1.83 2.45
N LEU A 157 17.92 -1.33 3.31
CA LEU A 157 18.04 -0.07 4.01
C LEU A 157 17.45 -0.19 5.42
N THR A 158 17.90 0.67 6.32
CA THR A 158 17.20 0.96 7.57
C THR A 158 16.25 2.16 7.37
N TYR A 159 15.19 2.25 8.18
CA TYR A 159 14.38 3.48 8.20
C TYR A 159 15.20 4.71 8.63
N GLY A 160 16.21 4.52 9.48
CA GLY A 160 17.14 5.58 9.87
C GLY A 160 17.88 6.17 8.67
N GLU A 161 18.34 5.33 7.74
CA GLU A 161 18.98 5.77 6.48
C GLU A 161 17.98 6.45 5.55
N VAL A 162 16.76 5.93 5.43
CA VAL A 162 15.70 6.56 4.61
C VAL A 162 15.41 7.97 5.12
N LEU A 163 15.27 8.14 6.43
CA LEU A 163 15.00 9.43 7.08
C LEU A 163 16.19 10.40 6.96
N SER A 164 17.39 9.92 7.26
CA SER A 164 18.61 10.75 7.31
C SER A 164 19.03 11.24 5.93
N ASN A 165 18.91 10.38 4.90
CA ASN A 165 19.23 10.72 3.52
C ASN A 165 18.03 11.30 2.75
N ARG A 166 16.87 11.45 3.39
CA ARG A 166 15.60 11.92 2.78
C ARG A 166 15.29 11.21 1.46
N LEU A 167 15.46 9.87 1.45
CA LEU A 167 15.23 9.09 0.24
C LEU A 167 13.76 9.16 -0.15
N ASN A 168 13.48 9.44 -1.42
CA ASN A 168 12.12 9.53 -1.97
C ASN A 168 11.47 8.14 -2.17
N ALA A 169 11.44 7.34 -1.10
CA ALA A 169 10.94 5.97 -1.10
C ALA A 169 9.53 5.88 -0.52
N ILE A 170 9.32 6.51 0.63
CA ILE A 170 8.09 6.55 1.42
C ILE A 170 7.97 7.93 2.06
N ASP A 171 6.77 8.36 2.41
CA ASP A 171 6.64 9.61 3.17
C ASP A 171 7.30 9.49 4.55
N LEU A 172 7.86 10.59 5.05
CA LEU A 172 8.64 10.60 6.29
C LEU A 172 7.81 10.21 7.53
N THR A 173 6.50 10.47 7.53
CA THR A 173 5.60 10.08 8.63
C THR A 173 5.43 8.57 8.65
N ALA A 174 5.22 7.94 7.50
CA ALA A 174 5.18 6.49 7.37
C ALA A 174 6.51 5.85 7.79
N ALA A 175 7.65 6.41 7.36
CA ALA A 175 8.98 5.93 7.74
C ALA A 175 9.19 5.95 9.26
N SER A 176 8.90 7.10 9.88
CA SER A 176 9.05 7.29 11.32
C SER A 176 8.15 6.33 12.13
N LEU A 177 6.90 6.16 11.69
CA LEU A 177 5.96 5.26 12.34
C LEU A 177 6.39 3.79 12.19
N ALA A 178 6.86 3.39 11.01
CA ALA A 178 7.33 2.03 10.76
C ALA A 178 8.59 1.71 11.58
N LEU A 179 9.54 2.64 11.68
CA LEU A 179 10.71 2.55 12.55
C LEU A 179 10.32 2.34 14.01
N THR A 180 9.45 3.21 14.54
CA THR A 180 9.02 3.20 15.95
C THR A 180 8.40 1.85 16.36
N HIS A 181 7.80 1.14 15.40
CA HIS A 181 7.12 -0.13 15.64
C HIS A 181 7.82 -1.34 14.99
N ASN A 182 9.08 -1.20 14.58
CA ASN A 182 9.89 -2.26 13.98
C ASN A 182 9.17 -3.01 12.85
N LYS A 183 8.48 -2.27 11.97
CA LYS A 183 7.76 -2.87 10.84
C LYS A 183 8.71 -3.15 9.70
N LYS A 184 8.62 -4.33 9.11
CA LYS A 184 9.36 -4.65 7.89
C LYS A 184 8.59 -4.19 6.66
N MET A 185 9.29 -3.59 5.70
CA MET A 185 8.71 -3.19 4.42
C MET A 185 9.55 -3.66 3.25
N VAL A 186 8.90 -4.05 2.16
CA VAL A 186 9.54 -4.31 0.86
C VAL A 186 8.94 -3.38 -0.17
N ILE A 187 9.78 -2.57 -0.81
CA ILE A 187 9.40 -1.69 -1.91
C ILE A 187 9.79 -2.34 -3.22
N PHE A 188 8.84 -2.54 -4.12
CA PHE A 188 9.05 -3.31 -5.34
C PHE A 188 8.22 -2.76 -6.52
N ASP A 189 8.58 -3.18 -7.73
CA ASP A 189 7.87 -2.80 -8.95
C ASP A 189 6.50 -3.50 -9.02
N GLY A 190 5.44 -2.69 -9.00
CA GLY A 190 4.04 -3.10 -9.09
C GLY A 190 3.48 -3.16 -10.52
N THR A 191 4.27 -2.80 -11.53
CA THR A 191 3.82 -2.91 -12.94
C THR A 191 3.68 -4.36 -13.37
N ASN A 192 4.43 -5.27 -12.74
CA ASN A 192 4.26 -6.71 -12.83
C ASN A 192 3.68 -7.26 -11.51
N PRO A 193 2.38 -7.63 -11.45
CA PRO A 193 1.77 -8.16 -10.23
C PRO A 193 2.45 -9.41 -9.65
N ASP A 194 3.08 -10.25 -10.48
CA ASP A 194 3.76 -11.47 -10.01
C ASP A 194 4.95 -11.19 -9.08
N ASN A 195 5.45 -9.95 -9.10
CA ASN A 195 6.46 -9.48 -8.17
C ASN A 195 5.98 -9.56 -6.70
N ILE A 196 4.67 -9.59 -6.43
CA ILE A 196 4.15 -9.78 -5.07
C ILE A 196 4.66 -11.09 -4.46
N TYR A 197 4.70 -12.20 -5.22
CA TYR A 197 5.22 -13.48 -4.70
C TYR A 197 6.68 -13.36 -4.28
N LYS A 198 7.51 -12.75 -5.14
CA LYS A 198 8.94 -12.58 -4.91
C LYS A 198 9.24 -11.59 -3.79
N ALA A 199 8.42 -10.55 -3.65
CA ALA A 199 8.58 -9.54 -2.62
C ALA A 199 8.26 -10.08 -1.22
N ILE A 200 7.36 -11.07 -1.09
CA ILE A 200 7.09 -11.76 0.18
C ILE A 200 8.33 -12.53 0.66
N GLU A 201 9.06 -13.12 -0.28
CA GLU A 201 10.31 -13.88 -0.02
C GLU A 201 11.55 -12.98 -0.01
N GLU A 202 11.39 -11.66 -0.14
CA GLU A 202 12.48 -10.67 -0.15
C GLU A 202 13.51 -10.85 -1.29
N GLU A 203 13.13 -11.54 -2.36
CA GLU A 203 14.02 -11.82 -3.51
C GLU A 203 14.18 -10.64 -4.47
N ILE A 204 13.29 -9.65 -4.35
CA ILE A 204 13.28 -8.46 -5.21
C ILE A 204 13.01 -7.19 -4.38
N GLY A 205 13.19 -6.05 -5.03
CA GLY A 205 12.86 -4.77 -4.41
C GLY A 205 14.00 -4.24 -3.55
N THR A 206 13.60 -3.42 -2.58
CA THR A 206 14.45 -2.99 -1.48
C THR A 206 13.75 -3.34 -0.17
N VAL A 207 14.45 -4.06 0.70
CA VAL A 207 13.98 -4.37 2.05
C VAL A 207 14.31 -3.19 2.98
N ILE A 208 13.34 -2.75 3.76
CA ILE A 208 13.50 -1.69 4.76
C ILE A 208 13.10 -2.24 6.13
N GLU A 209 14.00 -2.10 7.09
CA GLU A 209 13.80 -2.55 8.48
C GLU A 209 14.30 -1.49 9.49
N ALA A 210 14.13 -1.77 10.79
CA ALA A 210 14.46 -0.83 11.87
C ALA A 210 15.95 -0.48 11.93
#